data_AF-A0A7W1QR88-F1
#
_entry.id   AF-A0A7W1QR88-F1
#
_cell.length_a   1.000
_cell.length_b   1.000
_cell.length_c   1.000
_cell.angle_alpha   90.00
_cell.angle_beta   90.00
_cell.angle_gamma   90.00
#
_symmetry.space_group_name_H-M   'P 1'
#
loop_
_entity.id
_entity.type
_entity.pdbx_description
1 polymer ?
#
loop_
_entity_poly.entity_id
_entity_poly.type
_entity_poly.pdbx_seq_one_letter_code
_entity_poly.pdbx_strand_id
1 'polypeptide(L)' 'MRIAIGADHGGFPLNERVIAELRAAGHEITDLGTHDG' A
#
# COMPACT_ATOMS: atom_id res chain seq x y z
N MET A 1 -7.37 -5.79 10.14
CA MET A 1 -6.25 -6.77 10.22
C MET A 1 -4.93 -6.01 10.11
N ARG A 2 -3.79 -6.67 10.37
CA ARG A 2 -2.45 -6.11 10.10
C ARG A 2 -1.95 -6.63 8.76
N ILE A 3 -1.61 -5.74 7.84
CA ILE A 3 -1.19 -6.07 6.47
C ILE A 3 0.13 -5.35 6.18
N ALA A 4 1.16 -6.10 5.82
CA ALA A 4 2.37 -5.56 5.20
C ALA A 4 2.17 -5.57 3.68
N ILE A 5 2.43 -4.45 3.02
CA ILE A 5 2.18 -4.29 1.59
C ILE A 5 3.35 -3.54 0.93
N GLY A 6 3.63 -3.89 -0.31
CA GLY A 6 4.58 -3.18 -1.14
C GLY A 6 4.50 -3.62 -2.60
N ALA A 7 5.00 -2.77 -3.50
CA ALA A 7 5.10 -3.00 -4.93
C ALA A 7 6.41 -2.42 -5.48
N ASP A 8 6.80 -2.79 -6.70
CA ASP A 8 7.90 -2.11 -7.38
C ASP A 8 7.45 -0.78 -8.02
N HIS A 9 8.39 -0.10 -8.68
CA HIS A 9 8.17 1.15 -9.41
C HIS A 9 6.95 1.10 -10.36
N GLY A 10 6.81 0.00 -11.11
CA GLY A 10 5.66 -0.19 -12.00
C GLY A 10 4.32 -0.30 -11.28
N GLY A 11 4.32 -0.81 -10.04
CA GLY A 11 3.14 -0.94 -9.20
C GLY A 11 2.84 0.26 -8.30
N PHE A 12 3.74 1.25 -8.17
CA PHE A 12 3.61 2.36 -7.22
C PHE A 12 2.25 3.09 -7.28
N PRO A 13 1.72 3.49 -8.46
CA PRO A 13 0.45 4.20 -8.52
C PRO A 13 -0.74 3.37 -8.02
N LEU A 14 -0.72 2.06 -8.25
CA LEU A 14 -1.79 1.16 -7.78
C LEU A 14 -1.62 0.82 -6.30
N ASN A 15 -0.37 0.67 -5.83
CA ASN A 15 -0.08 0.36 -4.43
C ASN A 15 -0.63 1.45 -3.49
N GLU A 16 -0.43 2.72 -3.82
CA GLU A 16 -0.98 3.86 -3.06
C GLU A 16 -2.52 3.83 -2.98
N ARG A 17 -3.18 3.53 -4.10
CA ARG A 17 -4.65 3.36 -4.16
C ARG A 17 -5.09 2.24 -3.22
N VAL A 18 -4.44 1.08 -3.29
CA VAL A 18 -4.79 -0.09 -2.46
C VAL A 18 -4.57 0.21 -0.98
N ILE A 19 -3.45 0.85 -0.61
CA ILE A 19 -3.17 1.27 0.77
C ILE A 19 -4.29 2.17 1.30
N ALA A 20 -4.74 3.15 0.51
CA ALA A 20 -5.81 4.07 0.90
C ALA A 20 -7.13 3.33 1.15
N GLU A 21 -7.53 2.42 0.26
CA GLU A 21 -8.76 1.64 0.40
C GLU A 21 -8.70 0.69 1.62
N LEU A 22 -7.56 0.02 1.84
CA LEU A 22 -7.39 -0.88 2.99
C LEU A 22 -7.40 -0.11 4.33
N ARG A 23 -6.79 1.09 4.37
CA ARG A 23 -6.89 1.98 5.54
C ARG A 23 -8.34 2.41 5.79
N ALA A 24 -9.08 2.79 4.74
CA ALA A 24 -10.50 3.16 4.85
C ALA A 24 -11.37 1.99 5.35
N ALA A 25 -11.01 0.75 5.00
CA ALA A 25 -11.64 -0.46 5.50
C ALA A 25 -11.25 -0.84 6.95
N GLY A 26 -10.48 -0.01 7.66
CA GLY A 26 -10.10 -0.23 9.05
C GLY A 26 -8.97 -1.24 9.24
N HIS A 27 -8.09 -1.39 8.25
CA HIS A 27 -6.88 -2.22 8.37
C HIS A 27 -5.68 -1.38 8.81
N GLU A 28 -4.82 -1.99 9.62
CA GLU A 28 -3.53 -1.45 10.02
C GLU A 28 -2.49 -1.84 8.96
N ILE A 29 -1.92 -0.84 8.29
CA ILE A 29 -1.03 -1.06 7.14
C ILE A 29 0.41 -0.72 7.52
N THR A 30 1.33 -1.66 7.24
CA THR A 30 2.76 -1.40 7.17
C THR A 30 3.15 -1.33 5.70
N ASP A 31 3.46 -0.11 5.24
CA ASP A 31 3.93 0.13 3.88
C ASP A 31 5.44 -0.11 3.80
N LEU A 32 5.85 -1.02 2.92
CA LEU A 32 7.25 -1.41 2.67
C LEU A 32 7.78 -0.84 1.34
N GLY A 33 7.01 0.04 0.71
CA GLY A 33 7.39 0.73 -0.52
C GLY A 33 7.12 -0.10 -1.77
N THR A 34 7.67 0.25 -2.92
CA THR A 34 8.49 1.43 -3.22
C THR A 34 7.78 2.73 -2.86
N HIS A 35 8.56 3.77 -2.56
CA HIS A 35 8.04 5.12 -2.33
C HIS A 35 8.34 6.05 -3.52
N ASP A 36 8.89 5.47 -4.59
CA ASP A 36 9.25 6.12 -5.84
C ASP A 36 8.74 5.27 -7.02
N GLY A 37 8.13 5.92 -8.01
CA GLY A 37 7.60 5.30 -9.23
C GLY A 37 8.56 5.28 -10.41
#